data_AF-A0A8T3QT67-F1
#
_entry.id   AF-A0A8T3QT67-F1
#
_cell.length_a   1.000
_cell.length_b   1.000
_cell.length_c   1.000
_cell.angle_alpha   90.00
_cell.angle_beta   90.00
_cell.angle_gamma   90.00
#
_symmetry.space_group_name_H-M   'P 1'
#
loop_
_entity.id
_entity.type
_entity.pdbx_description
1 polymer ?
#
loop_
_entity_poly.entity_id
_entity_poly.type
_entity_poly.pdbx_seq_one_letter_code
_entity_poly.pdbx_strand_id
1 'polypeptide(L)'
;MNVRTNLLLPADLVAEVDAIAGPRGRSRYVTAALERQLRRDRWYADAVATAGAWQDHPLFPTDESVAEWVRGLRAEETDPRAWDR
;
A
#
# COMPACT_ATOMS: atom_id res chain seq x y z
N MET A 1 1.37 24.02 -1.31
CA MET A 1 1.98 25.00 -0.38
C MET A 1 2.87 24.21 0.57
N ASN A 2 4.12 24.63 0.80
CA ASN A 2 5.02 23.92 1.71
C ASN A 2 5.12 24.67 3.04
N VAL A 3 5.13 23.92 4.14
CA VAL A 3 5.33 24.45 5.49
C VAL A 3 6.71 24.00 5.97
N ARG A 4 7.49 24.92 6.58
CA ARG A 4 8.78 24.57 7.16
C ARG A 4 8.54 23.90 8.52
N THR A 5 9.03 22.67 8.65
CA THR A 5 8.94 21.87 9.87
C THR A 5 10.36 21.48 10.31
N ASN A 6 10.71 21.76 11.57
CA ASN A 6 11.97 21.32 12.15
C ASN A 6 11.75 19.97 12.85
N LEU A 7 12.48 18.95 12.42
CA LEU A 7 12.43 17.60 12.97
C LEU A 7 13.81 17.26 13.56
N LEU A 8 13.81 16.66 14.75
CA LEU A 8 15.00 16.01 15.28
C LEU A 8 15.07 14.59 14.71
N LEU A 9 16.13 14.30 13.98
CA LEU A 9 16.38 13.00 13.38
C LEU A 9 17.75 12.48 13.82
N PRO A 10 17.92 11.16 13.97
CA PRO A 10 19.23 10.56 14.20
C PRO A 10 20.22 10.95 13.10
N ALA A 11 21.46 11.27 13.50
CA ALA A 11 22.47 11.80 12.58
C ALA A 11 22.91 10.78 11.53
N ASP A 12 23.00 9.51 11.92
CA ASP A 12 23.22 8.35 11.06
C ASP A 12 22.13 8.22 9.99
N LEU A 13 20.85 8.33 10.38
CA LEU A 13 19.74 8.29 9.44
C LEU A 13 19.81 9.42 8.41
N VAL A 14 20.16 10.63 8.85
CA VAL A 14 20.32 11.78 7.94
C VAL A 14 21.47 11.53 6.95
N ALA A 15 22.58 10.94 7.42
CA ALA A 15 23.71 10.60 6.57
C ALA A 15 23.35 9.54 5.51
N GLU A 16 22.54 8.53 5.87
CA GLU A 16 22.04 7.54 4.91
C GLU A 16 21.14 8.18 3.84
N VAL A 17 20.23 9.07 4.26
CA VAL A 17 19.37 9.81 3.31
C VAL A 17 20.22 10.65 2.37
N ASP A 18 21.29 11.29 2.85
CA ASP A 18 22.19 12.05 2.00
C ASP A 18 22.96 11.20 1.00
N ALA A 19 23.40 10.00 1.40
CA ALA A 19 24.09 9.09 0.49
C ALA A 19 23.21 8.70 -0.70
N ILE A 20 21.89 8.59 -0.49
CA ILE A 20 20.93 8.19 -1.53
C ILE A 20 20.37 9.38 -2.30
N ALA A 21 19.95 10.43 -1.61
CA ALA A 21 19.21 11.55 -2.17
C ALA A 21 20.10 12.76 -2.51
N GLY A 22 21.32 12.78 -2.01
CA GLY A 22 22.23 13.92 -2.04
C GLY A 22 21.87 15.01 -1.02
N PRO A 23 22.78 15.96 -0.73
CA PRO A 23 22.62 16.95 0.35
C PRO A 23 21.40 17.88 0.20
N ARG A 24 20.92 18.09 -1.03
CA ARG A 24 19.74 18.92 -1.33
C ARG A 24 18.45 18.11 -1.55
N GLY A 25 18.55 16.78 -1.51
CA GLY A 25 17.45 15.86 -1.80
C GLY A 25 16.64 15.41 -0.58
N ARG A 26 17.09 15.75 0.64
CA ARG A 26 16.47 15.28 1.90
C ARG A 26 14.97 15.57 1.97
N SER A 27 14.54 16.79 1.68
CA SER A 27 13.12 17.17 1.75
C SER A 27 12.27 16.30 0.81
N ARG A 28 12.71 16.13 -0.44
CA ARG A 28 12.02 15.26 -1.41
C ARG A 28 11.96 13.81 -0.95
N TYR A 29 13.07 13.29 -0.43
CA TYR A 29 13.15 11.91 0.08
C TYR A 29 12.21 11.69 1.26
N VAL A 30 12.23 12.58 2.25
CA VAL A 30 11.38 12.51 3.44
C VAL A 30 9.91 12.64 3.06
N THR A 31 9.54 13.58 2.18
CA THR A 31 8.16 13.72 1.70
C THR A 31 7.66 12.42 1.06
N ALA A 32 8.44 11.83 0.13
CA ALA A 32 8.04 10.59 -0.53
C ALA A 32 7.93 9.41 0.45
N ALA A 33 8.81 9.34 1.45
CA ALA A 33 8.75 8.33 2.50
C ALA A 33 7.49 8.49 3.38
N LEU A 34 7.18 9.72 3.79
CA LEU A 34 5.98 10.03 4.58
C LEU A 34 4.70 9.75 3.80
N GLU A 35 4.60 10.17 2.54
CA GLU A 35 3.44 9.87 1.69
C GLU A 35 3.21 8.35 1.55
N ARG A 36 4.29 7.59 1.37
CA ARG A 36 4.21 6.13 1.31
C ARG A 36 3.74 5.54 2.64
N GLN A 37 4.25 6.02 3.76
CA GLN A 37 3.88 5.51 5.07
C GLN A 37 2.42 5.85 5.41
N LEU A 38 2.01 7.10 5.22
CA LEU A 38 0.63 7.54 5.46
C LEU A 38 -0.39 6.76 4.63
N ARG A 39 -0.05 6.42 3.37
CA ARG A 39 -0.91 5.57 2.55
C ARG A 39 -1.09 4.18 3.16
N ARG A 40 -0.02 3.58 3.69
CA ARG A 40 -0.08 2.28 4.36
C ARG A 40 -0.88 2.36 5.66
N ASP A 41 -0.66 3.39 6.46
CA ASP A 41 -1.35 3.57 7.73
C ASP A 41 -2.87 3.74 7.52
N ARG A 42 -3.27 4.54 6.52
CA ARG A 42 -4.68 4.70 6.14
C ARG A 42 -5.29 3.39 5.67
N TRP A 43 -4.63 2.70 4.73
CA TRP A 43 -5.10 1.41 4.25
C TRP A 43 -5.27 0.40 5.39
N TYR A 44 -4.29 0.34 6.31
CA TYR A 44 -4.36 -0.57 7.46
C TYR A 44 -5.51 -0.22 8.40
N ALA A 45 -5.70 1.07 8.69
CA ALA A 45 -6.83 1.53 9.50
C ALA A 45 -8.17 1.14 8.87
N ASP A 46 -8.33 1.34 7.56
CA ASP A 46 -9.54 0.96 6.83
C ASP A 46 -9.74 -0.56 6.81
N ALA A 47 -8.68 -1.34 6.59
CA ALA A 47 -8.71 -2.80 6.59
C ALA A 47 -9.15 -3.36 7.96
N VAL A 48 -8.64 -2.78 9.06
CA VAL A 48 -9.07 -3.16 10.42
C VAL A 48 -10.52 -2.74 10.67
N ALA A 49 -10.90 -1.53 10.29
CA ALA A 49 -12.26 -1.02 10.50
C ALA A 49 -13.32 -1.81 9.70
N THR A 50 -12.93 -2.41 8.58
CA THR A 50 -13.81 -3.19 7.70
C THR A 50 -13.64 -4.71 7.87
N ALA A 51 -12.83 -5.15 8.82
CA ALA A 51 -12.63 -6.57 9.09
C ALA A 51 -13.97 -7.25 9.39
N GLY A 52 -14.26 -8.35 8.70
CA GLY A 52 -15.52 -9.09 8.85
C GLY A 52 -16.71 -8.50 8.08
N ALA A 53 -16.56 -7.38 7.36
CA ALA A 53 -17.67 -6.77 6.61
C ALA A 53 -18.31 -7.70 5.55
N TRP A 54 -17.62 -8.77 5.16
CA TRP A 54 -18.06 -9.76 4.18
C TRP A 54 -18.26 -11.17 4.75
N GLN A 55 -18.20 -11.33 6.07
CA GLN A 55 -18.29 -12.65 6.71
C GLN A 55 -19.59 -13.38 6.38
N ASP A 56 -20.73 -12.68 6.35
CA ASP A 56 -22.05 -13.27 6.08
C ASP A 56 -22.57 -12.94 4.67
N HIS A 57 -21.68 -12.69 3.72
CA HIS A 57 -22.08 -12.23 2.38
C HIS A 57 -22.77 -13.37 1.58
N PRO A 58 -23.93 -13.16 0.95
CA PRO A 58 -24.68 -14.23 0.27
C PRO A 58 -23.95 -14.93 -0.89
N LEU A 59 -22.97 -14.26 -1.50
CA LEU A 59 -22.11 -14.85 -2.53
C LEU A 59 -21.12 -15.87 -1.96
N PHE A 60 -20.81 -15.78 -0.66
CA PHE A 60 -19.82 -16.61 0.02
C PHE A 60 -20.41 -17.22 1.30
N PRO A 61 -21.40 -18.14 1.17
CA PRO A 61 -22.09 -18.70 2.34
C PRO A 61 -21.21 -19.62 3.19
N THR A 62 -20.05 -20.06 2.70
CA THR A 62 -19.09 -20.93 3.40
C THR A 62 -17.67 -20.55 3.04
N ASP A 63 -16.70 -20.91 3.88
CA ASP A 63 -15.28 -20.72 3.57
C ASP A 63 -14.85 -21.47 2.29
N GLU A 64 -15.48 -22.62 2.01
CA GLU A 64 -15.20 -23.41 0.81
C GLU A 64 -15.64 -22.69 -0.47
N SER A 65 -16.76 -21.95 -0.45
CA SER A 65 -17.21 -21.22 -1.65
C SER A 65 -16.26 -20.07 -2.00
N VAL A 66 -15.61 -19.46 -0.99
CA VAL A 66 -14.49 -18.52 -1.23
C VAL A 66 -13.32 -19.23 -1.89
N ALA A 67 -12.93 -20.40 -1.37
CA ALA A 67 -11.81 -21.17 -1.91
C ALA A 67 -12.06 -21.66 -3.35
N GLU A 68 -13.27 -22.12 -3.66
CA GLU A 68 -13.70 -22.49 -5.01
C GLU A 68 -13.66 -21.31 -5.96
N TRP A 69 -14.20 -20.15 -5.54
CA TRP A 69 -14.16 -18.92 -6.34
C TRP A 69 -12.72 -18.49 -6.66
N VAL A 70 -11.82 -18.49 -5.67
CA VAL A 70 -10.39 -18.19 -5.88
C VAL A 70 -9.72 -19.19 -6.80
N ARG A 71 -10.05 -20.49 -6.70
CA ARG A 71 -9.54 -21.52 -7.62
C ARG A 71 -10.01 -21.28 -9.05
N GLY A 72 -11.27 -20.93 -9.24
CA GLY A 72 -11.84 -20.54 -10.54
C GLY A 72 -11.07 -19.37 -11.16
N LEU A 73 -10.91 -18.27 -10.42
CA LEU A 73 -10.17 -17.09 -10.88
C LEU A 73 -8.71 -17.39 -11.28
N ARG A 74 -8.04 -18.31 -10.58
CA ARG A 74 -6.66 -18.69 -10.92
C ARG A 74 -6.57 -19.64 -12.10
N ALA A 75 -7.63 -20.40 -12.38
CA ALA A 75 -7.72 -21.29 -13.52
C ALA A 75 -8.14 -20.56 -14.80
N GLU A 76 -8.69 -19.34 -14.69
CA GLU A 76 -8.99 -18.49 -15.83
C GLU A 76 -7.71 -18.08 -16.57
N GLU A 77 -7.62 -18.47 -17.84
CA GLU A 77 -6.54 -18.03 -18.73
C GLU A 77 -6.85 -16.59 -19.17
N THR A 78 -6.13 -15.63 -18.59
CA THR A 78 -6.27 -14.23 -18.99
C THR A 78 -5.43 -13.99 -20.25
N ASP A 79 -6.07 -13.76 -21.40
CA ASP A 79 -5.37 -13.28 -22.61
C ASP A 79 -4.83 -11.86 -22.35
N PRO A 80 -3.51 -11.67 -22.25
CA PRO A 80 -2.93 -10.36 -21.95
C PRO A 80 -3.18 -9.31 -23.04
N ARG A 81 -3.62 -9.72 -24.25
CA ARG A 81 -3.96 -8.84 -25.38
C ARG A 81 -5.46 -8.60 -25.54
N ALA A 82 -6.29 -9.07 -24.61
CA ALA A 82 -7.74 -8.89 -24.68
C ALA A 82 -8.18 -7.42 -24.65
N TRP A 83 -7.32 -6.52 -24.14
CA TRP A 83 -7.58 -5.06 -24.08
C TRP A 83 -7.22 -4.29 -25.37
N ASP A 84 -6.58 -4.94 -26.35
CA ASP A 84 -6.07 -4.29 -27.57
C ASP A 84 -7.01 -4.44 -28.79
N ARG A 85 -8.24 -4.95 -28.60
CA ARG A 85 -9.22 -5.24 -29.67
C ARG A 85 -10.43 -4.32 -29.58
#